data_AF-A0A7S1XA68-F1
#
_entry.id   AF-A0A7S1XA68-F1
#
_cell.length_a   1.000
_cell.length_b   1.000
_cell.length_c   1.000
_cell.angle_alpha   90.00
_cell.angle_beta   90.00
_cell.angle_gamma   90.00
#
_symmetry.space_group_name_H-M   'P 1'
#
loop_
_entity.id
_entity.type
_entity.pdbx_description
1 polymer ?
#
loop_
_entity_poly.entity_id
_entity_poly.type
_entity_poly.pdbx_seq_one_letter_code
_entity_poly.pdbx_strand_id
1 'polypeptide(L)'
;GIESNPMRLGLCSRSKDVIEPLLKPQWWVDCKQMAADGCAAVRDGRLEILPTEFEATWFRWLENIRDWCISRQLWWGHRIPAYYCRLDGDDASEPGSTTEQMGHWVVGRTQEEAAANAAKKFPGKSVTLVQDEDVLDTWFSSGLFPFSVFN
;
A
#
# COMPACT_ATOMS: atom_id res chain seq x y z
N GLY A 1 -25.88 -13.80 30.65
CA GLY A 1 -24.98 -13.20 29.64
C GLY A 1 -25.02 -13.90 28.30
N ILE A 2 -26.07 -14.68 27.98
CA ILE A 2 -26.30 -15.24 26.64
C ILE A 2 -27.68 -14.72 26.24
N GLU A 3 -27.74 -13.46 25.82
CA GLU A 3 -28.94 -12.89 25.25
C GLU A 3 -28.68 -12.53 23.80
N SER A 4 -29.70 -12.71 22.96
CA SER A 4 -29.61 -12.44 21.54
C SER A 4 -29.39 -10.94 21.31
N ASN A 5 -28.28 -10.57 20.68
CA ASN A 5 -27.96 -9.20 20.31
C ASN A 5 -27.89 -9.08 18.79
N PRO A 6 -28.89 -8.44 18.13
CA PRO A 6 -28.83 -8.24 16.69
C PRO A 6 -27.73 -7.24 16.33
N MET A 7 -26.73 -7.69 15.57
CA MET A 7 -25.59 -6.88 15.15
C MET A 7 -25.32 -7.02 13.65
N ARG A 8 -24.70 -5.99 13.04
CA ARG A 8 -24.20 -6.06 11.66
C ARG A 8 -22.74 -6.47 11.69
N LEU A 9 -22.44 -7.64 11.13
CA LEU A 9 -21.07 -8.11 10.94
C LEU A 9 -20.56 -7.68 9.56
N GLY A 10 -19.30 -7.23 9.51
CA GLY A 10 -18.62 -7.00 8.24
C GLY A 10 -18.31 -8.34 7.58
N LEU A 11 -18.74 -8.51 6.32
CA LEU A 11 -18.49 -9.72 5.54
C LEU A 11 -17.55 -9.42 4.37
N CYS A 12 -16.64 -10.35 4.08
CA CYS A 12 -15.80 -10.28 2.89
C CYS A 12 -16.69 -10.22 1.63
N SER A 13 -16.46 -9.24 0.75
CA SER A 13 -17.31 -9.03 -0.43
C SER A 13 -17.31 -10.23 -1.38
N ARG A 14 -16.19 -10.98 -1.43
CA ARG A 14 -16.00 -12.17 -2.26
C ARG A 14 -16.44 -13.47 -1.57
N SER A 15 -15.82 -13.83 -0.43
CA SER A 15 -16.07 -15.13 0.22
C SER A 15 -17.29 -15.16 1.14
N LYS A 16 -17.76 -13.99 1.59
CA LYS A 16 -18.85 -13.81 2.58
C LYS A 16 -18.53 -14.26 4.01
N ASP A 17 -17.28 -14.59 4.31
CA ASP A 17 -16.83 -14.85 5.68
C ASP A 17 -16.84 -13.59 6.55
N VAL A 18 -16.91 -13.78 7.87
CA VAL A 18 -16.81 -12.68 8.84
C VAL A 18 -15.40 -12.09 8.82
N ILE A 19 -15.32 -10.77 8.69
CA ILE A 19 -14.05 -10.04 8.73
C ILE A 19 -13.64 -9.81 10.18
N GLU A 20 -12.41 -10.21 10.50
CA GLU A 20 -11.77 -9.90 11.78
C GLU A 20 -10.75 -8.76 11.59
N PRO A 21 -10.85 -7.66 12.34
CA PRO A 21 -9.85 -6.61 12.32
C PRO A 21 -8.63 -7.05 13.15
N LEU A 22 -7.51 -7.27 12.47
CA LEU A 22 -6.22 -7.55 13.10
C LEU A 22 -5.20 -6.44 12.76
N LEU A 23 -4.41 -6.02 13.75
CA LEU A 23 -3.29 -5.12 13.52
C LEU A 23 -2.17 -5.89 12.83
N LYS A 24 -1.88 -5.50 11.59
CA LYS A 24 -0.76 -6.01 10.82
C LYS A 24 -0.07 -4.84 10.11
N PRO A 25 1.27 -4.82 10.08
CA PRO A 25 1.98 -3.87 9.23
C PRO A 25 1.62 -4.07 7.76
N GLN A 26 1.53 -2.97 7.02
CA GLN A 26 1.16 -2.95 5.61
C GLN A 26 1.82 -1.75 4.92
N TRP A 27 1.84 -1.75 3.59
CA TRP A 27 2.33 -0.64 2.79
C TRP A 27 1.21 0.36 2.51
N TRP A 28 1.46 1.63 2.83
CA TRP A 28 0.51 2.72 2.68
C TRP A 28 1.09 3.83 1.80
N VAL A 29 0.22 4.47 1.03
CA VAL A 29 0.51 5.70 0.29
C VAL A 29 -0.26 6.84 0.92
N ASP A 30 0.42 7.94 1.24
CA ASP A 30 -0.23 9.20 1.61
C ASP A 30 -0.89 9.79 0.36
N CYS A 31 -2.23 9.80 0.38
CA CYS A 31 -3.03 10.26 -0.74
C CYS A 31 -3.41 11.73 -0.64
N LYS A 32 -3.08 12.44 0.45
CA LYS A 32 -3.58 13.80 0.71
C LYS A 32 -3.14 14.79 -0.35
N GLN A 33 -1.85 14.78 -0.68
CA GLN A 33 -1.32 15.70 -1.69
C GLN A 33 -1.89 15.41 -3.07
N MET A 34 -1.91 14.13 -3.47
CA MET A 34 -2.46 13.71 -4.76
C MET A 34 -3.95 14.04 -4.89
N ALA A 35 -4.72 13.89 -3.81
CA ALA A 35 -6.12 14.27 -3.79
C ALA A 35 -6.31 15.79 -3.90
N ALA A 36 -5.49 16.58 -3.21
CA ALA A 36 -5.52 18.03 -3.33
C ALA A 36 -5.22 18.48 -4.77
N ASP A 37 -4.22 17.89 -5.41
CA ASP A 37 -3.85 18.19 -6.80
C ASP A 37 -4.97 17.78 -7.78
N GLY A 38 -5.63 16.64 -7.54
CA GLY A 38 -6.78 16.17 -8.30
C GLY A 38 -8.02 17.07 -8.16
N CYS A 39 -8.27 17.61 -6.97
CA CYS A 39 -9.31 18.62 -6.76
C CYS A 39 -8.98 19.95 -7.45
N ALA A 40 -7.72 20.41 -7.35
CA ALA A 40 -7.28 21.64 -8.00
C ALA A 40 -7.41 21.55 -9.53
N ALA A 41 -7.08 20.39 -10.12
CA ALA A 41 -7.20 20.19 -11.57
C ALA A 41 -8.63 20.40 -12.09
N VAL A 42 -9.65 19.98 -11.32
CA VAL A 42 -11.06 20.20 -11.68
C VAL A 42 -11.46 21.66 -11.46
N ARG A 43 -11.09 22.24 -10.30
CA ARG A 43 -11.42 23.64 -9.97
C ARG A 43 -10.81 24.65 -10.94
N ASP A 44 -9.60 24.40 -11.42
CA ASP A 44 -8.90 25.26 -12.39
C ASP A 44 -9.36 25.02 -13.84
N GLY A 45 -10.23 24.04 -14.09
CA GLY A 45 -10.71 23.67 -15.43
C GLY A 45 -9.70 22.92 -16.30
N ARG A 46 -8.59 22.44 -15.73
CA ARG A 46 -7.61 21.58 -16.45
C ARG A 46 -8.16 20.17 -16.67
N LEU A 47 -9.07 19.73 -15.82
CA LEU A 47 -9.79 18.46 -15.92
C LEU A 47 -11.29 18.76 -15.89
N GLU A 48 -11.99 18.42 -16.97
CA GLU A 48 -13.44 18.56 -17.05
C GLU A 48 -14.10 17.19 -16.76
N ILE A 49 -15.08 17.17 -15.86
CA ILE A 49 -15.86 15.97 -15.52
C ILE A 49 -17.24 16.09 -16.14
N LEU A 50 -17.59 15.11 -16.98
CA LEU A 50 -18.89 15.05 -17.65
C LEU A 50 -19.66 13.80 -17.22
N PRO A 51 -20.94 13.92 -16.82
CA PRO A 51 -21.68 15.15 -16.48
C PRO A 51 -21.12 15.96 -15.29
N THR A 52 -21.29 17.28 -15.30
CA THR A 52 -20.80 18.23 -14.27
C THR A 52 -21.32 17.91 -12.87
N GLU A 53 -22.49 17.30 -12.75
CA GLU A 53 -23.08 16.87 -11.48
C GLU A 53 -22.16 15.93 -10.68
N PHE A 54 -21.27 15.19 -11.35
CA PHE A 54 -20.32 14.28 -10.71
C PHE A 54 -19.13 14.98 -10.04
N GLU A 55 -18.89 16.27 -10.31
CA GLU A 55 -17.85 17.04 -9.62
C GLU A 55 -18.07 17.06 -8.11
N ALA A 56 -19.33 17.19 -7.67
CA ALA A 56 -19.66 17.14 -6.24
C ALA A 56 -19.28 15.79 -5.60
N THR A 57 -19.44 14.69 -6.34
CA THR A 57 -19.03 13.35 -5.87
C THR A 57 -17.51 13.24 -5.83
N TRP A 58 -16.81 13.77 -6.84
CA TRP A 58 -15.35 13.81 -6.91
C TRP A 58 -14.75 14.54 -5.71
N PHE A 59 -15.18 15.78 -5.44
CA PHE A 59 -14.70 16.57 -4.31
C PHE A 59 -15.00 15.90 -2.98
N ARG A 60 -16.23 15.41 -2.78
CA ARG A 60 -16.61 14.73 -1.53
C ARG A 60 -15.68 13.55 -1.20
N TRP A 61 -15.27 12.79 -2.23
CA TRP A 61 -14.42 11.61 -2.03
C TRP A 61 -12.96 11.99 -1.78
N LEU A 62 -12.41 12.91 -2.58
CA LEU A 62 -11.01 13.32 -2.49
C LEU A 62 -10.71 14.22 -1.28
N GLU A 63 -11.62 15.11 -0.88
CA GLU A 63 -11.43 15.97 0.29
C GLU A 63 -11.40 15.19 1.61
N ASN A 64 -12.03 14.00 1.64
CA ASN A 64 -12.06 13.11 2.80
C ASN A 64 -11.22 11.85 2.58
N ILE A 65 -10.25 11.90 1.66
CA ILE A 65 -9.41 10.74 1.35
C ILE A 65 -8.63 10.29 2.59
N ARG A 66 -8.41 8.98 2.68
CA ARG A 66 -7.49 8.39 3.65
C ARG A 66 -6.31 7.78 2.92
N ASP A 67 -5.25 7.52 3.67
CA ASP A 67 -4.08 6.81 3.15
C ASP A 67 -4.52 5.46 2.57
N TRP A 68 -3.93 5.09 1.45
CA TRP A 68 -4.31 3.89 0.72
C TRP A 68 -3.36 2.75 1.05
N CYS A 69 -3.89 1.70 1.65
CA CYS A 69 -3.16 0.44 1.81
C CYS A 69 -3.01 -0.23 0.44
N ILE A 70 -1.79 -0.29 -0.07
CA ILE A 70 -1.47 -0.83 -1.41
C ILE A 70 -0.95 -2.27 -1.36
N SER A 71 -0.63 -2.82 -0.20
CA SER A 71 -0.18 -4.22 -0.08
C SER A 71 -1.33 -5.20 0.09
N ARG A 72 -1.18 -6.39 -0.49
CA ARG A 72 -2.15 -7.48 -0.44
C ARG A 72 -1.42 -8.81 -0.23
N GLN A 73 -1.91 -9.59 0.74
CA GLN A 73 -1.45 -10.97 0.99
C GLN A 73 -2.11 -11.94 0.00
N LEU A 74 -1.79 -11.79 -1.28
CA LEU A 74 -2.30 -12.61 -2.37
C LEU A 74 -1.14 -13.19 -3.18
N TRP A 75 -1.37 -14.33 -3.82
CA TRP A 75 -0.34 -14.96 -4.67
C TRP A 75 -0.27 -14.35 -6.07
N TRP A 76 -1.34 -13.70 -6.52
CA TRP A 76 -1.43 -13.11 -7.86
C TRP A 76 -1.37 -11.59 -7.78
N GLY A 77 -0.32 -11.02 -8.36
CA GLY A 77 -0.10 -9.59 -8.47
C GLY A 77 1.37 -9.25 -8.67
N HIS A 78 1.68 -7.97 -8.81
CA HIS A 78 3.06 -7.52 -8.90
C HIS A 78 3.65 -7.46 -7.50
N ARG A 79 4.75 -8.19 -7.24
CA ARG A 79 5.43 -8.14 -5.94
C ARG A 79 5.92 -6.74 -5.63
N ILE A 80 5.77 -6.33 -4.38
CA ILE A 80 6.24 -5.02 -3.93
C ILE A 80 7.78 -4.99 -4.04
N PRO A 81 8.38 -3.93 -4.61
CA PRO A 81 9.84 -3.80 -4.73
C PRO A 81 10.48 -3.36 -3.40
N ALA A 82 10.04 -3.93 -2.29
CA ALA A 82 10.55 -3.70 -0.95
C ALA A 82 11.29 -4.93 -0.46
N TYR A 83 12.42 -4.69 0.19
CA TYR A 83 13.35 -5.71 0.66
C TYR A 83 13.66 -5.46 2.13
N TYR A 84 13.50 -6.49 2.94
CA TYR A 84 13.85 -6.50 4.34
C TYR A 84 15.33 -6.85 4.49
N CYS A 85 16.07 -5.99 5.19
CA CYS A 85 17.47 -6.20 5.49
C CYS A 85 17.61 -7.04 6.78
N ARG A 86 17.97 -8.32 6.65
CA ARG A 86 18.39 -9.15 7.78
C ARG A 86 19.88 -8.89 8.03
N LEU A 87 20.19 -8.31 9.19
CA LEU A 87 21.54 -7.99 9.60
C LEU A 87 22.14 -9.19 10.36
N ASP A 88 23.39 -9.54 10.07
CA ASP A 88 24.05 -10.63 10.80
C ASP A 88 24.19 -10.29 12.29
N GLY A 89 23.73 -11.21 13.15
CA GLY A 89 23.75 -11.06 14.61
C GLY A 89 22.57 -10.29 15.22
N ASP A 90 21.56 -9.96 14.42
CA ASP A 90 20.30 -9.36 14.88
C ASP A 90 19.21 -10.44 14.99
N ASP A 91 18.43 -10.43 16.07
CA ASP A 91 17.21 -11.24 16.21
C ASP A 91 16.09 -10.60 15.38
N ALA A 92 16.37 -10.38 14.08
CA ALA A 92 15.46 -9.71 13.18
C ALA A 92 14.21 -10.58 13.01
N SER A 93 13.15 -10.17 13.68
CA SER A 93 11.77 -10.65 13.51
C SER A 93 11.41 -10.78 12.03
N GLU A 94 10.66 -11.81 11.71
CA GLU A 94 10.21 -12.09 10.35
C GLU A 94 9.43 -10.91 9.74
N PRO A 95 9.68 -10.57 8.46
CA PRO A 95 8.93 -9.52 7.77
C PRO A 95 7.43 -9.82 7.79
N GLY A 96 6.61 -8.78 7.98
CA GLY A 96 5.15 -8.89 8.11
C GLY A 96 4.65 -9.38 9.48
N SER A 97 5.54 -9.64 10.44
CA SER A 97 5.20 -9.89 11.85
C SER A 97 4.81 -8.58 12.56
N THR A 98 4.01 -8.67 13.62
CA THR A 98 3.70 -7.52 14.50
C THR A 98 4.93 -6.98 15.24
N THR A 99 6.00 -7.78 15.33
CA THR A 99 7.28 -7.40 15.93
C THR A 99 8.30 -6.89 14.91
N GLU A 100 7.92 -6.78 13.63
CA GLU A 100 8.87 -6.44 12.59
C GLU A 100 9.51 -5.06 12.75
N GLN A 101 10.80 -4.96 12.39
CA GLN A 101 11.54 -3.71 12.48
C GLN A 101 11.31 -2.88 11.21
N MET A 102 10.38 -1.93 11.27
CA MET A 102 10.06 -1.01 10.16
C MET A 102 11.31 -0.33 9.57
N GLY A 103 12.32 -0.05 10.39
CA GLY A 103 13.58 0.55 9.98
C GLY A 103 14.44 -0.33 9.07
N HIS A 104 14.15 -1.62 8.91
CA HIS A 104 14.98 -2.55 8.13
C HIS A 104 14.55 -2.69 6.67
N TRP A 105 13.44 -2.07 6.28
CA TRP A 105 13.00 -2.06 4.88
C TRP A 105 13.82 -1.09 4.04
N VAL A 106 14.14 -1.52 2.82
CA VAL A 106 14.68 -0.70 1.73
C VAL A 106 13.87 -0.97 0.45
N VAL A 107 13.76 0.03 -0.41
CA VAL A 107 13.04 -0.09 -1.69
C VAL A 107 14.06 -0.03 -2.82
N GLY A 108 13.86 -0.85 -3.85
CA GLY A 108 14.70 -0.88 -5.05
C GLY A 108 13.98 -1.58 -6.20
N ARG A 109 14.07 -1.05 -7.42
CA ARG A 109 13.40 -1.63 -8.59
C ARG A 109 13.98 -2.98 -8.96
N THR A 110 15.24 -3.20 -8.63
CA THR A 110 15.95 -4.48 -8.78
C THR A 110 16.66 -4.84 -7.47
N GLN A 111 17.08 -6.10 -7.37
CA GLN A 111 17.81 -6.59 -6.20
C GLN A 111 19.15 -5.86 -6.02
N GLU A 112 19.82 -5.46 -7.11
CA GLU A 112 21.07 -4.71 -7.07
C GLU A 112 20.87 -3.29 -6.53
N GLU A 113 19.79 -2.61 -6.95
CA GLU A 113 19.43 -1.29 -6.42
C GLU A 113 19.09 -1.39 -4.92
N ALA A 114 18.33 -2.41 -4.53
CA ALA A 114 18.02 -2.67 -3.13
C ALA A 114 19.29 -2.94 -2.30
N ALA A 115 20.25 -3.70 -2.84
CA ALA A 115 21.53 -3.96 -2.19
C ALA A 115 22.38 -2.69 -2.04
N ALA A 116 22.41 -1.82 -3.05
CA ALA A 116 23.08 -0.53 -2.94
C ALA A 116 22.44 0.37 -1.88
N ASN A 117 21.10 0.39 -1.80
CA ASN A 117 20.37 1.15 -0.78
C ASN A 117 20.57 0.57 0.63
N ALA A 118 20.61 -0.75 0.76
CA ALA A 118 20.93 -1.44 2.01
C ALA A 118 22.34 -1.14 2.50
N ALA A 119 23.34 -1.19 1.61
CA ALA A 119 24.74 -0.88 1.95
C ALA A 119 24.91 0.58 2.43
N LYS A 120 24.17 1.53 1.85
CA LYS A 120 24.16 2.93 2.30
C LYS A 120 23.51 3.08 3.68
N LYS A 121 22.43 2.34 3.93
CA LYS A 121 21.66 2.42 5.18
C LYS A 121 22.36 1.71 6.35
N PHE A 122 23.04 0.61 6.08
CA PHE A 122 23.73 -0.23 7.06
C PHE A 122 25.22 -0.39 6.72
N PRO A 123 26.02 0.68 6.82
CA PRO A 123 27.43 0.64 6.46
C PRO A 123 28.21 -0.32 7.37
N GLY A 124 29.03 -1.19 6.76
CA GLY A 124 29.90 -2.11 7.49
C GLY A 124 29.18 -3.33 8.11
N LYS A 125 27.88 -3.51 7.85
CA LYS A 125 27.15 -4.71 8.24
C LYS A 125 26.99 -5.65 7.05
N SER A 126 27.05 -6.94 7.31
CA SER A 126 26.62 -7.96 6.35
C SER A 126 25.10 -8.06 6.38
N VAL A 127 24.47 -8.01 5.21
CA VAL A 127 23.02 -7.91 5.04
C VAL A 127 22.53 -8.96 4.07
N THR A 128 21.56 -9.76 4.50
CA THR A 128 20.77 -10.62 3.61
C THR A 128 19.46 -9.93 3.28
N LEU A 129 19.18 -9.77 1.98
CA LEU A 129 17.94 -9.16 1.51
C LEU A 129 16.85 -10.22 1.32
N VAL A 130 15.67 -9.94 1.86
CA VAL A 130 14.46 -10.75 1.66
C VAL A 130 13.38 -9.85 1.06
N GLN A 131 12.95 -10.13 -0.16
CA GLN A 131 11.87 -9.36 -0.79
C GLN A 131 10.53 -9.66 -0.11
N ASP A 132 9.70 -8.63 0.08
CA ASP A 132 8.35 -8.77 0.62
C ASP A 132 7.49 -9.72 -0.24
N GLU A 133 6.80 -10.65 0.41
CA GLU A 133 5.91 -11.61 -0.26
C GLU A 133 4.60 -10.96 -0.72
N ASP A 134 4.25 -9.80 -0.16
CA ASP A 134 3.05 -9.06 -0.55
C ASP A 134 3.10 -8.61 -2.02
N VAL A 135 1.91 -8.55 -2.61
CA VAL A 135 1.69 -7.99 -3.94
C VAL A 135 0.94 -6.67 -3.87
N LEU A 136 1.13 -5.84 -4.90
CA LEU A 136 0.42 -4.58 -5.06
C LEU A 136 -1.07 -4.81 -5.35
N ASP A 137 -1.89 -3.92 -4.81
CA ASP A 137 -3.32 -3.83 -5.11
C ASP A 137 -3.55 -3.69 -6.62
N THR A 138 -4.56 -4.37 -7.15
CA THR A 138 -4.89 -4.32 -8.60
C THR A 138 -5.29 -2.91 -9.05
N TRP A 139 -5.83 -2.09 -8.14
CA TRP A 139 -6.11 -0.68 -8.41
C TRP A 139 -4.84 0.16 -8.57
N PHE A 140 -3.73 -0.25 -7.96
CA PHE A 140 -2.43 0.41 -8.09
C PHE A 140 -1.90 0.31 -9.51
N SER A 141 -1.86 -0.90 -10.08
CA SER A 141 -1.43 -1.08 -11.46
C SER A 141 -2.42 -0.49 -12.47
N SER A 142 -3.73 -0.59 -12.21
CA SER A 142 -4.76 0.04 -13.04
C SER A 142 -4.62 1.56 -13.09
N GLY A 143 -4.27 2.20 -11.97
CA GLY A 143 -4.06 3.64 -11.90
C GLY A 143 -2.88 4.14 -12.73
N LEU A 144 -1.90 3.26 -13.02
CA LEU A 144 -0.73 3.56 -13.84
C LEU A 144 -0.97 3.34 -15.34
N PHE A 145 -2.17 2.90 -15.74
CA PHE A 145 -2.50 2.61 -17.13
C PHE A 145 -2.16 3.75 -18.11
N PRO A 146 -2.47 5.03 -17.83
CA PRO A 146 -2.13 6.13 -18.75
C PRO A 146 -0.64 6.29 -19.04
N PHE A 147 0.24 5.80 -18.15
CA PHE A 147 1.70 5.88 -18.33
C PHE A 147 2.28 4.59 -18.90
N SER A 148 1.67 3.44 -18.62
CA SER A 148 2.24 2.14 -18.99
C SER A 148 2.02 1.77 -20.46
N VAL A 149 0.95 2.28 -21.08
CA VAL A 149 0.60 1.92 -22.47
C VAL A 149 1.21 2.84 -23.54
N PHE A 150 1.71 4.01 -23.16
CA PHE A 150 2.27 5.00 -24.08
C PHE A 150 3.78 5.23 -23.91
N ASN A 151 4.46 4.31 -23.22
CA ASN A 151 5.90 4.33 -22.98
C ASN A 151 6.68 3.60 -24.07
#